data_AF-A0A558G8Y0-F1
#
_entry.id   AF-A0A558G8Y0-F1
#
_cell.length_a   1.000
_cell.length_b   1.000
_cell.length_c   1.000
_cell.angle_alpha   90.00
_cell.angle_beta   90.00
_cell.angle_gamma   90.00
#
_symmetry.space_group_name_H-M   'P 1'
#
loop_
_entity.id
_entity.type
_entity.pdbx_description
1 polymer ?
#
loop_
_entity_poly.entity_id
_entity_poly.type
_entity_poly.pdbx_seq_one_letter_code
_entity_poly.pdbx_strand_id
1 'polypeptide(L)'
;ELQRLQDDLGVTTVYVTHDQTEAMTMGDRIAILDGGELQQIATPLECYHEPANQFVASFLGEPSMNFFDVTREGDRLVGDSFEYPVGAEIRDDIGDVTDLVLGIRPESVELVEAASGDHDFEMTVDVVEPMGDENTLYLYFEPDADPETAETLVATTDGLTRISPGETVVAQIPEEAIHLFDGRTGEALHNRSMEEAAQQIDLG
;
A
#
# COMPACT_ATOMS: atom_id res chain seq x y z
N GLU A 1 12.16 22.33 -13.59
CA GLU A 1 11.81 23.56 -14.33
C GLU A 1 10.36 24.02 -14.17
N LEU A 2 9.36 23.16 -14.42
CA LEU A 2 7.95 23.59 -14.50
C LEU A 2 7.36 24.10 -13.16
N GLN A 3 7.60 23.41 -12.03
CA GLN A 3 7.17 23.89 -10.71
C GLN A 3 7.67 25.30 -10.39
N ARG A 4 8.98 25.56 -10.58
CA ARG A 4 9.55 26.90 -10.34
C ARG A 4 8.88 27.97 -11.19
N LEU A 5 8.58 27.67 -12.46
CA LEU A 5 7.89 28.60 -13.34
C LEU A 5 6.45 28.86 -12.89
N GLN A 6 5.74 27.83 -12.43
CA GLN A 6 4.38 27.97 -11.88
C GLN A 6 4.39 28.84 -10.61
N ASP A 7 5.31 28.56 -9.68
CA ASP A 7 5.47 29.32 -8.44
C ASP A 7 5.79 30.79 -8.71
N ASP A 8 6.72 31.05 -9.64
CA ASP A 8 7.13 32.40 -10.02
C ASP A 8 6.01 33.20 -10.70
N LEU A 9 5.11 32.54 -11.44
CA LEU A 9 4.02 33.19 -12.16
C LEU A 9 2.80 33.48 -11.27
N GLY A 10 2.60 32.73 -10.17
CA GLY A 10 1.49 32.95 -9.24
C GLY A 10 0.09 32.85 -9.87
N VAL A 11 -0.03 32.11 -10.97
CA VAL A 11 -1.29 31.92 -11.70
C VAL A 11 -1.91 30.56 -11.38
N THR A 12 -3.25 30.51 -11.32
CA THR A 12 -3.96 29.23 -11.19
C THR A 12 -3.68 28.38 -12.43
N THR A 13 -3.05 27.22 -12.21
CA THR A 13 -2.66 26.29 -13.26
C THR A 13 -3.39 24.97 -13.02
N VAL A 14 -3.96 24.41 -14.09
CA VAL A 14 -4.50 23.05 -14.09
C VAL A 14 -3.62 22.23 -15.02
N TYR A 15 -3.02 21.19 -14.46
CA TYR A 15 -2.17 20.25 -15.18
C TYR A 15 -2.83 18.87 -15.20
N VAL A 16 -2.76 18.17 -16.33
CA VAL A 16 -3.35 16.85 -16.51
C VAL A 16 -2.24 15.91 -16.97
N THR A 17 -2.06 14.81 -16.24
CA THR A 17 -1.06 13.79 -16.53
C THR A 17 -1.60 12.39 -16.27
N HIS A 18 -0.94 11.41 -16.87
CA HIS A 18 -1.10 9.98 -16.57
C HIS A 18 0.05 9.44 -15.72
N ASP A 19 1.07 10.26 -15.46
CA ASP A 19 2.25 9.88 -14.68
C ASP A 19 2.04 10.22 -13.20
N GLN A 20 2.18 9.21 -12.35
CA GLN A 20 1.95 9.35 -10.92
C GLN A 20 3.02 10.23 -10.24
N THR A 21 4.28 10.13 -10.68
CA THR A 21 5.39 10.94 -10.14
C THR A 21 5.17 12.41 -10.44
N GLU A 22 4.69 12.73 -11.64
CA GLU A 22 4.30 14.09 -12.01
C GLU A 22 3.16 14.61 -11.13
N ALA A 23 2.12 13.79 -10.89
CA ALA A 23 1.00 14.14 -10.04
C ALA A 23 1.45 14.38 -8.59
N MET A 24 2.33 13.53 -8.07
CA MET A 24 2.81 13.59 -6.69
C MET A 24 3.73 14.78 -6.41
N THR A 25 4.50 15.23 -7.41
CA THR A 25 5.53 16.25 -7.20
C THR A 25 5.07 17.67 -7.57
N MET A 26 4.17 17.85 -8.53
CA MET A 26 3.89 19.18 -9.11
C MET A 26 2.69 19.93 -8.54
N GLY A 27 1.72 19.24 -7.95
CA GLY A 27 0.44 19.85 -7.56
C GLY A 27 0.31 20.13 -6.07
N ASP A 28 -0.25 21.29 -5.71
CA ASP A 28 -0.73 21.54 -4.34
C ASP A 28 -1.86 20.56 -3.94
N ARG A 29 -2.66 20.16 -4.94
CA ARG A 29 -3.75 19.19 -4.83
C ARG A 29 -3.84 18.36 -6.09
N ILE A 30 -4.23 17.10 -5.94
CA ILE A 30 -4.49 16.17 -7.03
C ILE A 30 -6.00 15.91 -7.07
N ALA A 31 -6.58 15.92 -8.27
CA ALA A 31 -7.93 15.44 -8.50
C ALA A 31 -7.85 14.13 -9.32
N ILE A 32 -8.28 13.03 -8.74
CA ILE A 32 -8.25 11.70 -9.36
C ILE A 32 -9.63 11.39 -9.93
N LEU A 33 -9.69 10.96 -11.19
CA LEU A 33 -10.93 10.61 -11.86
C LEU A 33 -10.88 9.16 -12.37
N ASP A 34 -12.01 8.47 -12.24
CA ASP A 34 -12.26 7.17 -12.86
C ASP A 34 -13.57 7.24 -13.64
N GLY A 35 -13.59 6.74 -14.89
CA GLY A 35 -14.78 6.79 -15.74
C GLY A 35 -15.37 8.19 -16.01
N GLY A 36 -14.64 9.26 -15.70
CA GLY A 36 -15.13 10.65 -15.73
C GLY A 36 -15.79 11.13 -14.43
N GLU A 37 -15.81 10.29 -13.39
CA GLU A 37 -16.28 10.62 -12.05
C GLU A 37 -15.11 10.96 -11.13
N LEU A 38 -15.26 12.02 -10.34
CA LEU A 38 -14.25 12.44 -9.36
C LEU A 38 -14.22 11.45 -8.20
N GLN A 39 -13.07 10.83 -7.98
CA GLN A 39 -12.85 9.85 -6.91
C GLN A 39 -12.34 10.53 -5.63
N GLN A 40 -11.32 11.40 -5.77
CA GLN A 40 -10.74 12.12 -4.64
C GLN A 40 -10.11 13.43 -5.08
N ILE A 41 -10.14 14.44 -4.20
CA ILE A 41 -9.42 15.69 -4.37
C ILE A 41 -8.76 16.14 -3.06
N ALA A 42 -7.48 15.82 -2.90
CA ALA A 42 -6.70 16.13 -1.70
C ALA A 42 -5.25 16.49 -2.07
N THR A 43 -4.40 16.77 -1.07
CA THR A 43 -2.96 16.89 -1.32
C THR A 43 -2.38 15.55 -1.80
N PRO A 44 -1.22 15.54 -2.47
CA PRO A 44 -0.56 14.30 -2.88
C PRO A 44 -0.40 13.27 -1.76
N LEU A 45 0.05 13.71 -0.59
CA LEU A 45 0.27 12.85 0.57
C LEU A 45 -1.05 12.31 1.15
N GLU A 46 -2.09 13.13 1.26
CA GLU A 46 -3.42 12.66 1.69
C GLU A 46 -3.97 11.61 0.71
N CYS A 47 -3.87 11.81 -0.61
CA CYS A 47 -4.31 10.80 -1.57
C CYS A 47 -3.51 9.48 -1.45
N TYR A 48 -2.24 9.56 -1.06
CA TYR A 48 -1.36 8.40 -0.92
C TYR A 48 -1.61 7.60 0.37
N HIS A 49 -1.68 8.31 1.50
CA HIS A 49 -1.80 7.74 2.86
C HIS A 49 -3.24 7.54 3.30
N GLU A 50 -4.18 8.32 2.76
CA GLU A 50 -5.62 8.24 3.07
C GLU A 50 -6.44 8.18 1.77
N PRO A 51 -6.23 7.13 0.94
CA PRO A 51 -7.05 6.93 -0.25
C PRO A 51 -8.52 6.78 0.16
N ALA A 52 -9.42 7.45 -0.57
CA ALA A 52 -10.85 7.41 -0.30
C ALA A 52 -11.49 6.08 -0.73
N ASN A 53 -10.85 5.35 -1.64
CA ASN A 53 -11.31 4.06 -2.15
C ASN A 53 -10.16 3.24 -2.74
N GLN A 54 -10.44 1.97 -3.02
CA GLN A 54 -9.50 1.01 -3.59
C GLN A 54 -8.91 1.51 -4.93
N PHE A 55 -9.69 2.20 -5.76
CA PHE A 55 -9.20 2.73 -7.03
C PHE A 55 -8.07 3.74 -6.81
N VAL A 56 -8.28 4.74 -5.94
CA VAL A 56 -7.23 5.72 -5.61
C VAL A 56 -6.00 5.03 -5.01
N ALA A 57 -6.20 4.07 -4.12
CA ALA A 57 -5.14 3.29 -3.51
C ALA A 57 -4.31 2.51 -4.55
N SER A 58 -4.97 1.94 -5.56
CA SER A 58 -4.33 1.20 -6.66
C SER A 58 -3.63 2.11 -7.67
N PHE A 59 -4.10 3.35 -7.81
CA PHE A 59 -3.65 4.28 -8.84
C PHE A 59 -2.40 5.06 -8.44
N LEU A 60 -2.19 5.32 -7.15
CA LEU A 60 -1.02 6.03 -6.65
C LEU A 60 -0.04 5.05 -6.02
N GLY A 61 1.24 5.15 -6.35
CA GLY A 61 2.33 4.31 -5.84
C GLY A 61 2.90 3.40 -6.93
N GLU A 62 4.24 3.37 -7.01
CA GLU A 62 4.99 2.46 -7.86
C GLU A 62 6.09 1.81 -7.00
N PRO A 63 6.05 0.49 -6.74
CA PRO A 63 5.03 -0.47 -7.19
C PRO A 63 3.63 -0.21 -6.58
N SER A 64 2.60 -0.74 -7.26
CA SER A 64 1.20 -0.59 -6.82
C SER A 64 0.93 -1.30 -5.49
N MET A 65 -0.10 -0.84 -4.76
CA MET A 65 -0.56 -1.49 -3.52
C MET A 65 -0.95 -2.96 -3.75
N ASN A 66 -0.58 -3.83 -2.80
CA ASN A 66 -1.04 -5.21 -2.74
C ASN A 66 -2.50 -5.24 -2.28
N PHE A 67 -3.32 -6.08 -2.91
CA PHE A 67 -4.72 -6.26 -2.53
C PHE A 67 -5.04 -7.74 -2.31
N PHE A 68 -5.69 -8.04 -1.19
CA PHE A 68 -6.15 -9.37 -0.84
C PHE A 68 -7.64 -9.32 -0.47
N ASP A 69 -8.45 -10.16 -1.10
CA ASP A 69 -9.84 -10.34 -0.71
C ASP A 69 -9.89 -11.11 0.63
N VAL A 70 -10.55 -10.54 1.64
CA VAL A 70 -10.60 -11.12 2.99
C VAL A 70 -12.00 -11.07 3.57
N THR A 71 -12.33 -12.07 4.39
CA THR A 71 -13.56 -12.09 5.18
C THR A 71 -13.25 -11.83 6.65
N ARG A 72 -13.97 -10.91 7.29
CA ARG A 72 -13.87 -10.69 8.73
C ARG A 72 -14.53 -11.84 9.50
N GLU A 73 -13.74 -12.56 10.27
CA GLU A 73 -14.19 -13.57 11.23
C GLU A 73 -13.78 -13.18 12.66
N GLY A 74 -14.67 -12.49 13.36
CA GLY A 74 -14.43 -12.04 14.72
C GLY A 74 -13.37 -10.93 14.80
N ASP A 75 -12.18 -11.28 15.30
CA ASP A 75 -10.99 -10.43 15.41
C ASP A 75 -9.91 -10.76 14.38
N ARG A 76 -10.25 -11.49 13.32
CA ARG A 76 -9.33 -11.84 12.23
C ARG A 76 -9.92 -11.47 10.88
N LEU A 77 -9.03 -11.16 9.96
CA LEU A 77 -9.27 -11.13 8.52
C LEU A 77 -8.75 -12.44 7.95
N VAL A 78 -9.61 -13.17 7.26
CA VAL A 78 -9.31 -14.48 6.68
C VAL A 78 -9.25 -14.33 5.16
N GLY A 79 -8.04 -14.46 4.60
CA GLY A 79 -7.80 -14.56 3.16
C GLY A 79 -7.66 -16.02 2.72
N ASP A 80 -7.37 -16.23 1.44
CA ASP A 80 -7.19 -17.58 0.88
C ASP A 80 -5.92 -18.26 1.44
N SER A 81 -4.84 -17.50 1.59
CA SER A 81 -3.51 -18.04 1.96
C SER A 81 -3.07 -17.68 3.39
N PHE A 82 -3.80 -16.81 4.08
CA PHE A 82 -3.38 -16.25 5.36
C PHE A 82 -4.55 -15.86 6.27
N GLU A 83 -4.26 -15.76 7.57
CA GLU A 83 -5.11 -15.09 8.55
C GLU A 83 -4.34 -13.92 9.16
N TYR A 84 -5.02 -12.79 9.35
CA TYR A 84 -4.44 -11.58 9.91
C TYR A 84 -5.26 -11.11 11.11
N PRO A 85 -4.74 -11.13 12.35
CA PRO A 85 -5.47 -10.60 13.48
C PRO A 85 -5.57 -9.08 13.41
N VAL A 86 -6.68 -8.53 13.88
CA VAL A 86 -6.92 -7.08 13.95
C VAL A 86 -7.37 -6.68 15.35
N GLY A 87 -6.83 -5.58 15.84
CA GLY A 87 -7.09 -4.89 17.08
C GLY A 87 -8.45 -4.21 17.13
N ALA A 88 -8.72 -3.55 18.26
CA ALA A 88 -10.04 -2.95 18.51
C ALA A 88 -10.36 -1.77 17.59
N GLU A 89 -9.37 -0.94 17.29
CA GLU A 89 -9.52 0.26 16.47
C GLU A 89 -9.98 -0.09 15.06
N ILE A 90 -9.25 -0.95 14.36
CA ILE A 90 -9.65 -1.43 13.03
C ILE A 90 -11.03 -2.08 13.05
N ARG A 91 -11.36 -2.86 14.09
CA ARG A 91 -12.68 -3.49 14.20
C ARG A 91 -13.82 -2.49 14.40
N ASP A 92 -13.54 -1.37 15.04
CA ASP A 92 -14.49 -0.28 15.23
C ASP A 92 -14.67 0.49 13.90
N ASP A 93 -13.58 0.72 13.17
CA ASP A 93 -13.59 1.42 11.87
C ASP A 93 -14.37 0.67 10.79
N ILE A 94 -14.14 -0.65 10.65
CA ILE A 94 -14.85 -1.48 9.66
C ILE A 94 -16.30 -1.79 10.06
N GLY A 95 -16.69 -1.56 11.32
CA GLY A 95 -18.04 -1.81 11.83
C GLY A 95 -18.54 -3.24 11.57
N ASP A 96 -19.73 -3.36 10.98
CA ASP A 96 -20.38 -4.64 10.68
C ASP A 96 -19.98 -5.22 9.29
N VAL A 97 -19.07 -4.58 8.55
CA VAL A 97 -18.65 -5.05 7.23
C VAL A 97 -17.81 -6.32 7.39
N THR A 98 -18.16 -7.35 6.62
CA THR A 98 -17.45 -8.64 6.65
C THR A 98 -16.67 -8.93 5.38
N ASP A 99 -17.19 -8.55 4.22
CA ASP A 99 -16.51 -8.71 2.93
C ASP A 99 -15.60 -7.50 2.71
N LEU A 100 -14.29 -7.69 2.78
CA LEU A 100 -13.30 -6.62 2.81
C LEU A 100 -12.19 -6.88 1.78
N VAL A 101 -11.51 -5.81 1.40
CA VAL A 101 -10.24 -5.88 0.66
C VAL A 101 -9.15 -5.31 1.56
N LEU A 102 -8.13 -6.12 1.86
CA LEU A 102 -6.93 -5.70 2.56
C LEU A 102 -5.94 -5.09 1.57
N GLY A 103 -5.55 -3.84 1.81
CA GLY A 103 -4.56 -3.10 1.06
C GLY A 103 -3.25 -2.94 1.83
N ILE A 104 -2.12 -3.32 1.23
CA ILE A 104 -0.78 -3.17 1.84
C ILE A 104 0.17 -2.55 0.84
N ARG A 105 0.79 -1.43 1.21
CA ARG A 105 1.82 -0.78 0.41
C ARG A 105 3.10 -1.63 0.37
N PRO A 106 3.74 -1.85 -0.79
CA PRO A 106 4.96 -2.67 -0.88
C PRO A 106 6.08 -2.21 0.05
N GLU A 107 6.26 -0.90 0.21
CA GLU A 107 7.27 -0.32 1.10
C GLU A 107 6.92 -0.42 2.59
N SER A 108 5.69 -0.84 2.92
CA SER A 108 5.26 -1.06 4.30
C SER A 108 5.38 -2.52 4.75
N VAL A 109 5.89 -3.39 3.88
CA VAL A 109 6.22 -4.78 4.23
C VAL A 109 7.66 -4.80 4.74
N GLU A 110 7.83 -5.19 6.00
CA GLU A 110 9.14 -5.26 6.63
C GLU A 110 9.70 -6.68 6.55
N LEU A 111 10.99 -6.83 6.26
CA LEU A 111 11.65 -8.14 6.33
C LEU A 111 12.36 -8.31 7.66
N VAL A 112 12.00 -9.35 8.40
CA VAL A 112 12.56 -9.66 9.72
C VAL A 112 13.32 -10.99 9.71
N GLU A 113 14.25 -11.15 10.65
CA GLU A 113 15.11 -12.35 10.69
C GLU A 113 14.35 -13.63 11.09
N ALA A 114 13.29 -13.50 11.88
CA ALA A 114 12.50 -14.62 12.36
C ALA A 114 11.08 -14.17 12.76
N ALA A 115 10.10 -15.04 12.52
CA ALA A 115 8.73 -14.82 12.97
C ALA A 115 8.67 -14.79 14.51
N SER A 116 8.03 -13.75 15.02
CA SER A 116 7.96 -13.41 16.44
C SER A 116 6.56 -12.96 16.88
N GLY A 117 5.68 -12.62 15.94
CA GLY A 117 4.30 -12.21 16.18
C GLY A 117 3.32 -12.79 15.16
N ASP A 118 2.03 -12.48 15.37
CA ASP A 118 0.94 -12.97 14.52
C ASP A 118 0.78 -12.20 13.20
N HIS A 119 1.63 -11.20 12.96
CA HIS A 119 1.69 -10.39 11.72
C HIS A 119 2.91 -10.75 10.85
N ASP A 120 3.61 -11.84 11.20
CA ASP A 120 4.82 -12.28 10.53
C ASP A 120 4.49 -13.52 9.67
N PHE A 121 4.76 -13.42 8.38
CA PHE A 121 4.45 -14.45 7.39
C PHE A 121 5.74 -15.02 6.81
N GLU A 122 5.96 -16.32 6.97
CA GLU A 122 7.03 -17.02 6.25
C GLU A 122 6.62 -17.13 4.78
N MET A 123 7.38 -16.51 3.89
CA MET A 123 7.09 -16.44 2.46
C MET A 123 8.33 -16.83 1.64
N THR A 124 8.11 -17.33 0.43
CA THR A 124 9.21 -17.66 -0.48
C THR A 124 9.34 -16.60 -1.55
N VAL A 125 10.59 -16.21 -1.83
CA VAL A 125 10.93 -15.21 -2.85
C VAL A 125 10.85 -15.85 -4.23
N ASP A 126 9.98 -15.36 -5.10
CA ASP A 126 9.92 -15.76 -6.51
C ASP A 126 10.92 -14.96 -7.34
N VAL A 127 10.78 -13.64 -7.31
CA VAL A 127 11.54 -12.71 -8.16
C VAL A 127 12.10 -11.57 -7.30
N VAL A 128 13.31 -11.16 -7.66
CA VAL A 128 13.98 -9.98 -7.11
C VAL A 128 14.32 -9.05 -8.28
N GLU A 129 13.75 -7.85 -8.27
CA GLU A 129 13.99 -6.80 -9.25
C GLU A 129 14.82 -5.66 -8.63
N PRO A 130 16.12 -5.57 -8.91
CA PRO A 130 16.96 -4.51 -8.38
C PRO A 130 16.78 -3.21 -9.16
N MET A 131 16.38 -2.14 -8.48
CA MET A 131 16.20 -0.80 -9.04
C MET A 131 17.37 0.15 -8.73
N GLY A 132 18.25 -0.24 -7.80
CA GLY A 132 19.51 0.44 -7.50
C GLY A 132 19.57 0.92 -6.05
N ASP A 133 18.69 1.83 -5.68
CA ASP A 133 18.45 2.31 -4.30
C ASP A 133 17.40 1.48 -3.55
N GLU A 134 16.58 0.73 -4.28
CA GLU A 134 15.62 -0.23 -3.74
C GLU A 134 15.63 -1.56 -4.53
N ASN A 135 15.09 -2.61 -3.91
CA ASN A 135 14.77 -3.88 -4.55
C ASN A 135 13.28 -4.16 -4.39
N THR A 136 12.60 -4.51 -5.49
CA THR A 136 11.24 -5.03 -5.47
C THR A 136 11.27 -6.55 -5.41
N LEU A 137 10.53 -7.12 -4.48
CA LEU A 137 10.46 -8.55 -4.20
C LEU A 137 9.04 -9.04 -4.47
N TYR A 138 8.93 -10.17 -5.14
CA TYR A 138 7.66 -10.87 -5.35
C TYR A 138 7.68 -12.12 -4.47
N LEU A 139 6.76 -12.20 -3.53
CA LEU A 139 6.71 -13.22 -2.47
C LEU A 139 5.41 -14.01 -2.60
N TYR A 140 5.43 -15.30 -2.26
CA TYR A 140 4.22 -16.10 -2.12
C TYR A 140 4.20 -16.84 -0.79
N PHE A 141 2.99 -17.03 -0.23
CA PHE A 141 2.78 -17.60 1.11
C PHE A 141 3.17 -19.08 1.20
N GLU A 142 2.95 -19.85 0.14
CA GLU A 142 3.14 -21.30 0.14
C GLU A 142 4.39 -21.72 -0.64
N PRO A 143 5.43 -22.30 0.00
CA PRO A 143 6.73 -22.58 -0.65
C PRO A 143 6.67 -23.50 -1.88
N ASP A 144 5.62 -24.31 -2.03
CA ASP A 144 5.42 -25.24 -3.14
C ASP A 144 4.29 -24.79 -4.10
N ALA A 145 3.76 -23.57 -3.95
CA ALA A 145 2.72 -23.06 -4.84
C ALA A 145 3.26 -22.84 -6.26
N ASP A 146 2.39 -23.06 -7.25
CA ASP A 146 2.70 -22.74 -8.64
C ASP A 146 2.71 -21.21 -8.81
N PRO A 147 3.85 -20.59 -9.17
CA PRO A 147 3.97 -19.14 -9.30
C PRO A 147 2.97 -18.53 -10.28
N GLU A 148 2.44 -19.30 -11.24
CA GLU A 148 1.42 -18.81 -12.17
C GLU A 148 0.03 -18.64 -11.53
N THR A 149 -0.19 -19.23 -10.35
CA THR A 149 -1.48 -19.24 -9.65
C THR A 149 -1.39 -18.77 -8.19
N ALA A 150 -0.18 -18.68 -7.65
CA ALA A 150 0.05 -18.31 -6.27
C ALA A 150 -0.38 -16.87 -6.01
N GLU A 151 -1.07 -16.66 -4.90
CA GLU A 151 -1.33 -15.33 -4.39
C GLU A 151 0.02 -14.67 -4.04
N THR A 152 0.29 -13.53 -4.70
CA THR A 152 1.60 -12.86 -4.65
C THR A 152 1.51 -11.60 -3.81
N LEU A 153 2.50 -11.40 -2.95
CA LEU A 153 2.73 -10.17 -2.19
C LEU A 153 4.00 -9.51 -2.70
N VAL A 154 3.89 -8.23 -3.07
CA VAL A 154 5.02 -7.40 -3.48
C VAL A 154 5.54 -6.62 -2.29
N ALA A 155 6.86 -6.68 -2.06
CA ALA A 155 7.53 -5.93 -1.01
C ALA A 155 8.68 -5.11 -1.60
N THR A 156 8.98 -3.96 -1.02
CA THR A 156 10.13 -3.13 -1.40
C THR A 156 11.12 -3.06 -0.25
N THR A 157 12.41 -3.20 -0.55
CA THR A 157 13.51 -3.16 0.44
C THR A 157 14.64 -2.25 -0.01
N ASP A 158 15.54 -1.87 0.89
CA ASP A 158 16.75 -1.12 0.54
C ASP A 158 17.60 -1.88 -0.50
N GLY A 159 18.17 -1.15 -1.45
CA GLY A 159 18.94 -1.71 -2.57
C GLY A 159 20.19 -2.51 -2.16
N LEU A 160 20.71 -2.30 -0.95
CA LEU A 160 21.84 -3.06 -0.40
C LEU A 160 21.43 -4.41 0.21
N THR A 161 20.13 -4.61 0.42
CA THR A 161 19.57 -5.88 0.93
C THR A 161 19.85 -6.99 -0.07
N ARG A 162 20.43 -8.10 0.41
CA ARG A 162 20.81 -9.24 -0.44
C ARG A 162 19.87 -10.38 -0.20
N ILE A 163 18.95 -10.58 -1.14
CA ILE A 163 17.98 -11.67 -1.14
C ILE A 163 18.07 -12.39 -2.47
N SER A 164 17.94 -13.72 -2.46
CA SER A 164 17.96 -14.53 -3.68
C SER A 164 16.59 -15.15 -3.97
N PRO A 165 16.21 -15.31 -5.25
CA PRO A 165 15.07 -16.16 -5.62
C PRO A 165 15.18 -17.55 -5.00
N GLY A 166 14.06 -18.07 -4.51
CA GLY A 166 13.93 -19.34 -3.80
C GLY A 166 14.32 -19.30 -2.31
N GLU A 167 14.73 -18.14 -1.80
CA GLU A 167 14.97 -17.94 -0.37
C GLU A 167 13.64 -17.80 0.39
N THR A 168 13.59 -18.33 1.61
CA THR A 168 12.48 -18.08 2.54
C THR A 168 12.81 -16.84 3.36
N VAL A 169 11.89 -15.89 3.36
CA VAL A 169 11.95 -14.65 4.15
C VAL A 169 10.76 -14.60 5.10
N VAL A 170 10.86 -13.78 6.14
CA VAL A 170 9.73 -13.47 7.02
C VAL A 170 9.27 -12.04 6.71
N ALA A 171 8.09 -11.92 6.12
CA ALA A 171 7.44 -10.66 5.85
C ALA A 171 6.55 -10.27 7.03
N GLN A 172 6.92 -9.21 7.73
CA GLN A 172 6.11 -8.56 8.76
C GLN A 172 5.22 -7.50 8.12
N ILE A 173 3.93 -7.53 8.45
CA ILE A 173 2.93 -6.57 7.96
C ILE A 173 2.35 -5.82 9.17
N PRO A 174 2.90 -4.63 9.50
CA PRO A 174 2.46 -3.86 10.66
C PRO A 174 0.97 -3.48 10.56
N GLU A 175 0.25 -3.56 11.67
CA GLU A 175 -1.18 -3.26 11.72
C GLU A 175 -1.46 -1.79 11.44
N GLU A 176 -0.56 -0.90 11.84
CA GLU A 176 -0.63 0.53 11.55
C GLU A 176 -0.47 0.87 10.06
N ALA A 177 -0.02 -0.06 9.23
CA ALA A 177 0.28 0.18 7.82
C ALA A 177 -0.78 -0.34 6.84
N ILE A 178 -1.79 -1.07 7.35
CA ILE A 178 -2.82 -1.65 6.49
C ILE A 178 -3.90 -0.64 6.09
N HIS A 179 -4.54 -0.91 4.97
CA HIS A 179 -5.76 -0.25 4.53
C HIS A 179 -6.86 -1.30 4.41
N LEU A 180 -8.10 -0.93 4.73
CA LEU A 180 -9.26 -1.80 4.52
C LEU A 180 -10.31 -1.08 3.71
N PHE A 181 -10.79 -1.75 2.67
CA PHE A 181 -11.85 -1.28 1.80
C PHE A 181 -13.06 -2.20 1.91
N ASP A 182 -14.26 -1.64 1.78
CA ASP A 182 -15.48 -2.43 1.66
C ASP A 182 -15.44 -3.21 0.34
N GLY A 183 -15.54 -4.54 0.40
CA GLY A 183 -15.40 -5.41 -0.79
C GLY A 183 -16.53 -5.27 -1.82
N ARG A 184 -17.60 -4.55 -1.51
CA ARG A 184 -18.74 -4.34 -2.41
C ARG A 184 -18.71 -2.98 -3.08
N THR A 185 -18.26 -1.95 -2.37
CA THR A 185 -18.27 -0.56 -2.83
C THR A 185 -16.88 -0.04 -3.20
N GLY A 186 -15.83 -0.65 -2.63
CA GLY A 186 -14.45 -0.18 -2.72
C GLY A 186 -14.16 1.02 -1.83
N GLU A 187 -15.11 1.53 -1.05
CA GLU A 187 -14.90 2.67 -0.14
C GLU A 187 -13.90 2.31 0.96
N ALA A 188 -13.01 3.25 1.30
CA ALA A 188 -12.06 3.06 2.39
C ALA A 188 -12.79 3.10 3.73
N LEU A 189 -12.59 2.05 4.53
CA LEU A 189 -13.11 1.90 5.88
C LEU A 189 -12.04 2.18 6.94
N HIS A 190 -10.79 1.79 6.65
CA HIS A 190 -9.64 2.05 7.50
C HIS A 190 -8.44 2.44 6.62
N ASN A 191 -7.65 3.40 7.09
CA ASN A 191 -6.40 3.81 6.47
C ASN A 191 -5.28 3.73 7.51
N ARG A 192 -4.06 3.55 7.03
CA ARG A 192 -2.86 3.51 7.86
C ARG A 192 -2.76 4.69 8.83
N SER A 193 -2.19 4.44 10.00
CA SER A 193 -1.88 5.50 10.97
C SER A 193 -0.76 6.40 10.44
N MET A 194 -0.91 7.71 10.59
CA MET A 194 0.03 8.74 10.14
C MET A 194 0.99 9.23 11.25
N GLU A 195 1.19 8.49 12.34
CA GLU A 195 2.11 8.89 13.42
C GLU A 195 3.57 9.08 12.95
N GLU A 196 3.96 8.49 11.82
CA GLU A 196 5.28 8.68 11.19
C GLU A 196 5.33 9.85 10.20
N ALA A 197 4.25 10.13 9.46
CA ALA A 197 4.21 11.22 8.47
C ALA A 197 4.30 12.61 9.13
N ALA A 198 3.75 12.76 10.33
CA ALA A 198 3.81 14.01 11.09
C ALA A 198 5.23 14.35 11.61
N GLN A 199 6.13 13.36 11.75
CA GLN A 199 7.50 13.59 12.21
C GLN A 199 8.45 14.06 11.09
N GLN A 200 8.09 13.90 9.82
CA GLN A 200 8.92 14.35 8.69
C GLN A 200 8.75 15.83 8.32
N ILE A 201 7.75 16.54 8.87
CA ILE A 201 7.43 17.93 8.49
C ILE A 201 7.92 18.97 9.50
N ASP A 202 8.49 18.58 10.66
CA ASP A 202 9.10 19.55 11.60
C ASP A 202 10.59 19.78 11.28
N LEU A 203 10.86 20.34 10.11
CA LEU A 203 12.09 21.08 9.85
C LEU A 203 11.75 22.56 10.13
N GLY A 204 11.94 22.96 11.39
CA GLY A 204 11.60 24.29 11.91
C GLY A 204 12.29 25.49 11.25
#